data_AF-A0A2D6GMZ9-F1
#
_entry.id   AF-A0A2D6GMZ9-F1
#
_cell.length_a   1.000
_cell.length_b   1.000
_cell.length_c   1.000
_cell.angle_alpha   90.00
_cell.angle_beta   90.00
_cell.angle_gamma   90.00
#
_symmetry.space_group_name_H-M   'P 1'
#
loop_
_entity.id
_entity.type
_entity.pdbx_description
1 polymer ?
#
loop_
_entity_poly.entity_id
_entity_poly.type
_entity_poly.pdbx_seq_one_letter_code
_entity_poly.pdbx_strand_id
1 'polypeptide(L)'
;MKIEFAEILMHPAMILALIFGLDLLFGDPVYRLHPVRLIGKLLTWYENRLRKIGLDGKFGGILLVLLLLASSLVIGWSIFYLLASLHWSLGWLWSVYLGWSFLALSDLLQHAKHV
;
A
#
# COMPACT_ATOMS: atom_id res chain seq x y z
N MET A 1 -27.40 14.49 -11.94
CA MET A 1 -27.46 13.13 -11.36
C MET A 1 -26.12 12.38 -11.37
N LYS A 2 -25.34 12.32 -12.46
CA LYS A 2 -24.00 11.67 -12.45
C LYS A 2 -22.94 12.42 -11.63
N ILE A 3 -23.04 13.75 -11.54
CA ILE A 3 -22.06 14.60 -10.84
C ILE A 3 -22.24 14.51 -9.31
N GLU A 4 -23.49 14.55 -8.81
CA GLU A 4 -23.76 14.40 -7.37
C GLU A 4 -23.39 13.02 -6.82
N PHE A 5 -23.65 11.94 -7.57
CA PHE A 5 -23.21 10.61 -7.14
C PHE A 5 -21.70 10.50 -7.04
N ALA A 6 -20.96 11.14 -7.95
CA ALA A 6 -19.51 11.15 -7.94
C ALA A 6 -18.95 12.00 -6.78
N GLU A 7 -19.57 13.13 -6.44
CA GLU A 7 -19.20 13.94 -5.28
C GLU A 7 -19.43 13.21 -3.95
N ILE A 8 -20.57 12.52 -3.82
CA ILE A 8 -20.88 11.71 -2.64
C ILE A 8 -19.88 10.55 -2.51
N LEU A 9 -19.52 9.89 -3.62
CA LEU A 9 -18.51 8.82 -3.61
C LEU A 9 -17.08 9.33 -3.34
N MET A 10 -16.76 10.55 -3.77
CA MET A 10 -15.45 11.16 -3.58
C MET A 10 -15.28 11.80 -2.19
N HIS A 11 -16.35 11.86 -1.38
CA HIS A 11 -16.25 12.36 -0.02
C HIS A 11 -15.32 11.46 0.82
N PRO A 12 -14.31 12.02 1.53
CA PRO A 12 -13.30 11.22 2.24
C PRO A 12 -13.89 10.21 3.22
N ALA A 13 -14.97 10.59 3.92
CA ALA A 13 -15.69 9.71 4.83
C ALA A 13 -16.31 8.48 4.14
N MET A 14 -16.86 8.65 2.94
CA MET A 14 -17.44 7.55 2.17
C MET A 14 -16.37 6.62 1.61
N ILE A 15 -15.24 7.18 1.15
CA ILE A 15 -14.07 6.41 0.73
C ILE A 15 -13.57 5.55 1.89
N LEU A 16 -13.43 6.12 3.08
CA LEU A 16 -13.02 5.38 4.27
C LEU A 16 -14.05 4.28 4.62
N ALA A 17 -15.34 4.60 4.67
CA ALA A 17 -16.37 3.61 4.94
C ALA A 17 -16.34 2.44 3.93
N LEU A 18 -16.09 2.74 2.65
CA LEU A 18 -15.94 1.73 1.61
C LEU A 18 -14.68 0.88 1.82
N ILE A 19 -13.53 1.49 2.12
CA ILE A 19 -12.28 0.78 2.42
C ILE A 19 -12.46 -0.14 3.63
N PHE A 20 -13.07 0.35 4.71
CA PHE A 20 -13.37 -0.44 5.91
C PHE A 20 -14.31 -1.61 5.60
N GLY A 21 -15.37 -1.36 4.82
CA GLY A 21 -16.30 -2.40 4.39
C GLY A 21 -15.63 -3.47 3.51
N LEU A 22 -14.77 -3.05 2.58
CA LEU A 22 -13.99 -3.95 1.74
C LEU A 22 -12.99 -4.77 2.55
N ASP A 23 -12.30 -4.16 3.53
CA ASP A 23 -11.37 -4.89 4.39
C ASP A 23 -12.08 -5.93 5.26
N LEU A 24 -13.25 -5.60 5.82
CA LEU A 24 -14.04 -6.54 6.61
C LEU A 24 -14.61 -7.69 5.76
N LEU A 25 -14.99 -7.43 4.51
CA LEU A 25 -15.62 -8.43 3.63
C LEU A 25 -14.60 -9.36 2.95
N PHE A 26 -13.51 -8.80 2.43
CA PHE A 26 -12.52 -9.55 1.68
C PHE A 26 -11.32 -9.97 2.54
N GLY A 27 -11.13 -9.34 3.71
CA GLY A 27 -9.94 -9.52 4.53
C GLY A 27 -8.67 -9.02 3.85
N ASP A 28 -7.52 -9.46 4.35
CA ASP A 28 -6.23 -9.21 3.73
C ASP A 28 -6.11 -9.96 2.40
N PRO A 29 -5.93 -9.26 1.27
CA PRO A 29 -5.77 -9.93 -0.02
C PRO A 29 -4.52 -10.83 -0.07
N VAL A 30 -4.75 -12.15 -0.20
CA VAL A 30 -3.70 -13.17 -0.27
C VAL A 30 -3.04 -13.27 -1.66
N TYR A 31 -2.98 -12.21 -2.47
CA TYR A 31 -2.31 -12.26 -3.78
C TYR A 31 -0.82 -11.83 -3.72
N ARG A 32 -0.01 -12.33 -4.65
CA ARG A 32 1.46 -12.16 -4.65
C ARG A 32 1.94 -10.75 -5.00
N LEU A 33 1.07 -9.97 -5.66
CA LEU A 33 1.31 -8.58 -6.10
C LEU A 33 0.85 -7.54 -5.08
N HIS A 34 0.49 -7.96 -3.86
CA HIS A 34 0.07 -7.03 -2.82
C HIS A 34 1.19 -6.02 -2.54
N PRO A 35 0.95 -4.70 -2.56
CA PRO A 35 1.98 -3.69 -2.45
C PRO A 35 2.84 -3.87 -1.20
N VAL A 36 2.24 -4.24 -0.06
CA VAL A 36 2.97 -4.53 1.18
C VAL A 36 3.92 -5.73 1.01
N ARG A 37 3.49 -6.80 0.32
CA ARG A 37 4.34 -7.98 0.05
C ARG A 37 5.44 -7.65 -0.96
N LEU A 38 5.18 -6.78 -1.92
CA LEU A 38 6.20 -6.30 -2.87
C LEU A 38 7.27 -5.47 -2.15
N ILE A 39 6.88 -4.59 -1.24
CA ILE A 39 7.81 -3.84 -0.37
C ILE A 39 8.65 -4.82 0.47
N GLY A 40 8.03 -5.85 1.05
CA GLY A 40 8.77 -6.90 1.78
C GLY A 40 9.78 -7.65 0.92
N LYS A 41 9.43 -8.00 -0.32
CA LYS A 41 10.38 -8.64 -1.27
C LYS A 41 11.52 -7.70 -1.67
N LEU A 42 11.21 -6.43 -1.92
CA LEU A 42 12.21 -5.40 -2.21
C LEU A 42 13.16 -5.21 -1.02
N LEU A 43 12.64 -5.18 0.20
CA LEU A 43 13.41 -5.13 1.44
C LEU A 43 14.39 -6.31 1.52
N THR A 44 13.92 -7.56 1.39
CA THR A 44 14.79 -8.73 1.44
C THR A 44 15.83 -8.73 0.30
N TRP A 45 15.46 -8.20 -0.87
CA TRP A 45 16.40 -8.04 -1.98
C TRP A 45 17.49 -7.02 -1.66
N TYR A 46 17.14 -5.85 -1.14
CA TYR A 46 18.09 -4.83 -0.70
C TYR A 46 18.97 -5.35 0.43
N GLU A 47 18.39 -6.02 1.44
CA GLU A 47 19.13 -6.60 2.55
C GLU A 47 20.21 -7.57 2.06
N ASN A 48 19.82 -8.50 1.19
CA ASN A 48 20.77 -9.47 0.61
C ASN A 48 21.86 -8.79 -0.22
N ARG A 49 21.55 -7.66 -0.89
CA ARG A 49 22.54 -6.89 -1.66
C ARG A 49 23.49 -6.13 -0.75
N LEU A 50 22.98 -5.44 0.28
CA LEU A 50 23.82 -4.71 1.23
C LEU A 50 24.71 -5.65 2.04
N ARG A 51 24.20 -6.80 2.47
CA ARG A 51 25.01 -7.82 3.15
C ARG A 51 26.13 -8.38 2.28
N LYS A 52 25.87 -8.59 0.98
CA LYS A 52 26.91 -9.01 0.03
C LYS A 52 28.03 -7.97 -0.16
N ILE A 53 27.75 -6.69 0.11
CA ILE A 53 28.72 -5.60 0.02
C ILE A 53 29.46 -5.40 1.36
N GLY A 54 29.13 -6.19 2.40
CA GLY A 54 29.74 -6.13 3.73
C GLY A 54 29.15 -5.04 4.64
N LEU A 55 27.98 -4.50 4.30
CA LEU A 55 27.27 -3.50 5.10
C LEU A 55 26.32 -4.17 6.11
N ASP A 56 26.89 -4.94 7.03
CA ASP A 56 26.14 -5.77 7.99
C ASP A 56 25.80 -5.04 9.30
N GLY A 57 26.24 -3.79 9.44
CA GLY A 57 26.07 -2.97 10.64
C GLY A 57 24.85 -2.04 10.63
N LYS A 58 24.70 -1.25 11.71
CA LYS A 58 23.63 -0.24 11.87
C LYS A 58 23.52 0.72 10.67
N PHE A 59 24.65 1.08 10.06
CA PHE A 59 24.68 1.95 8.88
C PHE A 59 24.03 1.29 7.65
N GLY A 60 24.25 0.00 7.44
CA GLY A 60 23.60 -0.76 6.36
C GLY A 60 22.09 -0.82 6.56
N GLY A 61 21.63 -1.00 7.79
CA GLY A 61 20.20 -0.93 8.13
C GLY A 61 19.58 0.44 7.81
N ILE A 62 20.23 1.53 8.21
CA ILE A 62 19.75 2.90 7.92
C ILE A 62 19.68 3.15 6.42
N LEU A 63 20.74 2.79 5.68
CA LEU A 63 20.79 2.95 4.24
C LEU A 63 19.70 2.13 3.54
N LEU A 64 19.46 0.91 3.99
CA LEU A 64 18.41 0.05 3.48
C LEU A 64 17.02 0.66 3.71
N VAL A 65 16.75 1.21 4.89
CA VAL A 65 15.46 1.86 5.17
C VAL A 65 15.28 3.09 4.28
N LEU A 66 16.32 3.92 4.13
CA LEU A 66 16.26 5.09 3.26
C LEU A 66 16.01 4.71 1.79
N LEU A 67 16.70 3.70 1.28
CA LEU A 67 16.50 3.19 -0.09
C LEU A 67 15.10 2.62 -0.28
N LEU A 68 14.59 1.87 0.71
CA LEU A 68 13.25 1.30 0.66
C LEU A 68 12.17 2.39 0.68
N LEU A 69 12.30 3.39 1.56
CA LEU A 69 11.39 4.53 1.63
C LEU A 69 11.41 5.34 0.33
N ALA A 70 12.59 5.68 -0.17
CA ALA A 70 12.72 6.44 -1.42
C ALA A 70 12.12 5.66 -2.62
N SER A 71 12.48 4.39 -2.78
CA SER A 71 11.96 3.56 -3.88
C SER A 71 10.45 3.34 -3.78
N SER A 72 9.93 3.03 -2.59
CA SER A 72 8.48 2.82 -2.41
C SER A 72 7.66 4.08 -2.70
N LEU A 73 8.12 5.25 -2.25
CA LEU A 73 7.47 6.53 -2.56
C LEU A 73 7.51 6.85 -4.05
N VAL A 74 8.69 6.72 -4.69
CA VAL A 74 8.85 7.01 -6.12
C VAL A 74 7.97 6.08 -6.96
N ILE A 75 7.95 4.77 -6.65
CA ILE A 75 7.12 3.80 -7.37
C ILE A 75 5.63 4.12 -7.16
N GLY A 76 5.21 4.35 -5.91
CA GLY A 76 3.82 4.66 -5.58
C GLY A 76 3.32 5.92 -6.26
N TRP A 77 4.09 7.00 -6.23
CA TRP A 77 3.74 8.26 -6.90
C TRP A 77 3.78 8.14 -8.43
N SER A 78 4.76 7.44 -8.99
CA SER A 78 4.84 7.25 -10.44
C SER A 78 3.61 6.50 -10.96
N ILE A 79 3.18 5.45 -10.26
CA ILE A 79 1.96 4.70 -10.62
C ILE A 79 0.73 5.61 -10.50
N PHE A 80 0.59 6.35 -9.40
CA PHE A 80 -0.54 7.27 -9.24
C PHE A 80 -0.61 8.30 -10.38
N TYR A 81 0.51 8.95 -10.71
CA TYR A 81 0.54 9.98 -11.75
C TYR A 81 0.28 9.39 -13.15
N LEU A 82 0.79 8.19 -13.44
CA LEU A 82 0.49 7.46 -14.68
C LEU A 82 -1.00 7.12 -14.78
N LEU A 83 -1.62 6.61 -13.71
CA LEU A 83 -3.04 6.28 -13.71
C LEU A 83 -3.92 7.53 -13.76
N ALA A 84 -3.54 8.59 -13.04
CA ALA A 84 -4.25 9.86 -13.02
C ALA A 84 -4.19 10.58 -14.38
N SER A 85 -3.07 10.46 -15.11
CA SER A 85 -2.94 11.03 -16.45
C SER A 85 -3.76 10.28 -17.51
N LEU A 86 -4.04 8.99 -17.30
CA LEU A 86 -4.95 8.20 -18.15
C LEU A 86 -6.42 8.52 -17.89
N HIS A 87 -6.85 8.52 -16.63
CA HIS A 87 -8.25 8.78 -16.27
C HIS A 87 -8.42 9.13 -14.78
N TRP A 88 -9.23 10.16 -14.47
CA TRP A 88 -9.50 10.58 -13.08
C TRP A 88 -10.03 9.44 -12.18
N SER A 89 -10.88 8.57 -12.73
CA SER A 89 -11.44 7.42 -12.01
C SER A 89 -10.42 6.34 -11.64
N LEU A 90 -9.33 6.19 -12.41
CA LEU A 90 -8.27 5.23 -12.12
C LEU A 90 -7.42 5.67 -10.94
N GLY A 91 -7.14 6.97 -10.83
CA GLY A 91 -6.46 7.54 -9.65
C GLY A 91 -7.26 7.31 -8.37
N TRP A 92 -8.58 7.50 -8.42
CA TRP A 92 -9.47 7.23 -7.28
C TRP A 92 -9.47 5.75 -6.88
N LEU A 93 -9.61 4.84 -7.86
CA LEU A 93 -9.53 3.39 -7.62
C LEU A 93 -8.19 2.97 -7.01
N TRP A 94 -7.08 3.56 -7.48
CA TRP A 94 -5.75 3.31 -6.92
C TRP A 94 -5.64 3.74 -5.46
N SER A 95 -6.21 4.89 -5.09
CA SER A 95 -6.26 5.36 -3.71
C SER A 95 -7.09 4.44 -2.81
N VAL A 96 -8.27 4.00 -3.27
CA VAL A 96 -9.11 3.02 -2.54
C VAL A 96 -8.36 1.70 -2.38
N TYR A 97 -7.70 1.23 -3.43
CA TYR A 97 -6.89 0.01 -3.42
C TYR A 97 -5.72 0.09 -2.43
N LEU A 98 -4.96 1.19 -2.44
CA LEU A 98 -3.89 1.42 -1.47
C LEU A 98 -4.42 1.51 -0.05
N GLY A 99 -5.54 2.22 0.15
CA GLY A 99 -6.20 2.34 1.45
C GLY A 99 -6.58 0.96 1.99
N TRP A 100 -7.26 0.14 1.19
CA TRP A 100 -7.61 -1.23 1.54
C TRP A 100 -6.36 -2.11 1.79
N SER A 101 -5.33 -1.99 0.96
CA SER A 101 -4.10 -2.77 1.11
C SER A 101 -3.28 -2.41 2.36
N PHE A 102 -3.44 -1.21 2.91
CA PHE A 102 -2.74 -0.76 4.12
C PHE A 102 -3.59 -0.90 5.39
N LEU A 103 -4.91 -0.87 5.28
CA LEU A 103 -5.83 -1.17 6.37
C LEU A 103 -5.88 -2.69 6.57
N ALA A 104 -4.90 -3.26 7.27
CA ALA A 104 -4.89 -4.66 7.68
C ALA A 104 -5.75 -4.89 8.95
N LEU A 105 -6.96 -4.31 9.00
CA LEU A 105 -7.80 -4.32 10.21
C LEU A 105 -8.36 -5.71 10.46
N SER A 106 -8.72 -6.44 9.41
CA SER A 106 -9.23 -7.81 9.50
C SER A 106 -8.24 -8.76 10.18
N ASP A 107 -6.95 -8.69 9.81
CA ASP A 107 -5.90 -9.52 10.42
C ASP A 107 -5.60 -9.09 11.87
N LEU A 108 -5.60 -7.79 12.14
CA LEU A 108 -5.47 -7.26 13.50
C LEU A 108 -6.58 -7.77 14.42
N LEU A 109 -7.83 -7.80 13.95
CA LEU A 109 -8.98 -8.30 14.71
C LEU A 109 -8.91 -9.82 14.93
N GLN A 110 -8.38 -10.59 13.98
CA GLN A 110 -8.15 -12.02 14.17
C GLN A 110 -7.05 -12.28 15.20
N HIS A 111 -5.93 -11.56 15.12
CA HIS A 111 -4.85 -11.65 16.10
C HIS A 111 -5.32 -11.27 17.51
N ALA A 112 -6.09 -10.17 17.65
CA ALA A 112 -6.60 -9.71 18.95
C ALA A 112 -7.57 -10.70 19.60
N LYS A 113 -8.28 -11.53 18.82
CA LYS A 113 -9.15 -12.59 19.36
C LYS A 113 -8.38 -13.83 19.85
N HIS A 114 -7.13 -13.97 19.42
CA HIS A 114 -6.26 -15.10 19.75
C HIS A 114 -5.22 -14.79 20.85
N VAL A 115 -5.21 -13.56 21.38
CA VAL A 115 -4.42 -13.13 22.56
C VAL A 115 -5.32 -13.13 23.79
#